data_AF-A0AAE9I2U5-F1
#
_entry.id   AF-A0AAE9I2U5-F1
#
_cell.length_a   1.000
_cell.length_b   1.000
_cell.length_c   1.000
_cell.angle_alpha   90.00
_cell.angle_beta   90.00
_cell.angle_gamma   90.00
#
_symmetry.space_group_name_H-M   'P 1'
#
loop_
_entity.id
_entity.type
_entity.pdbx_description
1 polymer ?
#
loop_
_entity_poly.entity_id
_entity_poly.type
_entity_poly.pdbx_seq_one_letter_code
_entity_poly.pdbx_strand_id
1 'polypeptide(L)'
;MFYPLTAGADAFAMRLALARTAQRSLDLQYYIFDADDTGLTLLAEVMAAADRGVRVRLLLDDLHTDGQDQALAALDAHPNVEVRLFNPFANRGMRMFEFATDFRRVDRRMHNKSMTADNQLTVVGGRNIGDAYFAAKSDVDFSDLDLLAAGPVVPQVSAVFDDYWNAEATYPLATLAKPQSDAETVAFQQRVRQYLDDRKVKLRATPYGKTVLESGVIRAIQQEALPAYWGRATVIADRAAKVTLPPEDNSTHAIPALLKVLGGAQHDLTLVSPYFVPGKAGMDWLVGLQQRGVQVHILTNSFGATDVSAVHAGYAPRREALVQAGVLLYELKPSAYAEMAKENKGRGMGGSSRASLHAKTYMVDRRLLFIGSLNLDPRSARLNTEMGIVVDSAPLCDMLGKRLDDALLDAAYQVVLLPDPQTGHLQLAWITREDGVLRTYTSEPDMSGWNRIGQGFMRLLPMESEL
;
A
#
# COMPACT_ATOMS: atom_id res chain seq x y z
N MET A 1 20.37 6.45 2.88
CA MET A 1 20.40 4.97 2.93
C MET A 1 18.99 4.48 2.75
N PHE A 2 18.82 3.38 2.02
CA PHE A 2 17.54 2.75 1.76
C PHE A 2 17.63 1.24 1.98
N TYR A 3 16.57 0.67 2.55
CA TYR A 3 16.40 -0.77 2.68
C TYR A 3 14.96 -1.15 2.30
N PRO A 4 14.78 -1.95 1.22
CA PRO A 4 13.45 -2.37 0.79
C PRO A 4 12.89 -3.45 1.72
N LEU A 5 11.66 -3.25 2.18
CA LEU A 5 10.91 -4.15 3.03
C LEU A 5 9.88 -4.89 2.17
N THR A 6 10.33 -5.96 1.50
CA THR A 6 9.51 -6.72 0.54
C THR A 6 8.60 -7.74 1.22
N ALA A 7 9.00 -8.27 2.38
CA ALA A 7 8.23 -9.26 3.12
C ALA A 7 7.40 -8.61 4.23
N GLY A 8 6.16 -9.08 4.42
CA GLY A 8 5.26 -8.57 5.47
C GLY A 8 5.86 -8.65 6.87
N ALA A 9 6.47 -9.78 7.22
CA ALA A 9 7.14 -9.96 8.51
C ALA A 9 8.34 -9.03 8.71
N ASP A 10 9.13 -8.73 7.66
CA ASP A 10 10.23 -7.75 7.73
C ASP A 10 9.67 -6.34 7.95
N ALA A 11 8.62 -5.97 7.21
CA ALA A 11 7.96 -4.67 7.31
C ALA A 11 7.34 -4.42 8.70
N PHE A 12 6.75 -5.45 9.30
CA PHE A 12 6.23 -5.39 10.67
C PHE A 12 7.35 -5.32 11.69
N ALA A 13 8.36 -6.20 11.58
CA ALA A 13 9.51 -6.21 12.48
C ALA A 13 10.25 -4.86 12.54
N MET A 14 10.41 -4.19 11.39
CA MET A 14 11.02 -2.87 11.32
C MET A 14 10.21 -1.80 12.05
N ARG A 15 8.87 -1.80 11.93
CA ARG A 15 8.01 -0.87 12.68
C ARG A 15 8.09 -1.07 14.18
N LEU A 16 8.10 -2.33 14.64
CA LEU A 16 8.33 -2.64 16.06
C LEU A 16 9.72 -2.18 16.51
N ALA A 17 10.75 -2.37 15.68
CA ALA A 17 12.10 -1.91 15.99
C ALA A 17 12.14 -0.38 16.13
N LEU A 18 11.55 0.37 15.20
CA LEU A 18 11.45 1.84 15.28
C LEU A 18 10.74 2.30 16.56
N ALA A 19 9.60 1.70 16.91
CA ALA A 19 8.89 2.04 18.15
C ALA A 19 9.73 1.73 19.40
N ARG A 20 10.50 0.63 19.40
CA ARG A 20 11.37 0.24 20.52
C ARG A 20 12.62 1.11 20.66
N THR A 21 13.17 1.59 19.55
CA THR A 21 14.44 2.33 19.54
C THR A 21 14.27 3.85 19.54
N ALA A 22 13.09 4.36 19.22
CA ALA A 22 12.79 5.80 19.29
C ALA A 22 13.12 6.37 20.68
N GLN A 23 13.76 7.53 20.69
CA GLN A 23 14.24 8.21 21.90
C GLN A 23 13.59 9.57 22.16
N ARG A 24 13.09 10.24 21.12
CA ARG A 24 12.56 11.62 21.20
C ARG A 24 11.17 11.74 20.62
N SER A 25 10.94 11.21 19.42
CA SER A 25 9.67 11.36 18.73
C SER A 25 9.31 10.15 17.87
N LEU A 26 8.01 9.88 17.76
CA LEU A 26 7.47 8.88 16.86
C LEU A 26 6.20 9.41 16.21
N ASP A 27 6.25 9.61 14.89
CA ASP A 27 5.13 10.13 14.10
C ASP A 27 4.61 9.00 13.19
N LEU A 28 3.32 8.67 13.28
CA LEU A 28 2.66 7.61 12.50
C LEU A 28 1.47 8.20 11.73
N GLN A 29 1.41 7.94 10.42
CA GLN A 29 0.32 8.38 9.54
C GLN A 29 -0.19 7.19 8.74
N TYR A 30 -1.46 6.84 8.86
CA TYR A 30 -2.04 5.67 8.19
C TYR A 30 -3.50 5.85 7.76
N TYR A 31 -3.83 5.26 6.60
CA TYR A 31 -5.21 5.14 6.11
C TYR A 31 -6.02 4.10 6.88
N ILE A 32 -5.47 2.89 6.97
CA ILE A 32 -6.05 1.79 7.75
C ILE A 32 -5.03 1.40 8.81
N PHE A 33 -5.54 1.27 10.02
CA PHE A 33 -4.84 0.70 11.13
C PHE A 33 -5.81 -0.24 11.80
N ASP A 34 -5.71 -1.56 11.64
CA ASP A 34 -6.68 -2.52 12.19
C ASP A 34 -6.39 -2.83 13.67
N ALA A 35 -7.44 -3.03 14.47
CA ALA A 35 -7.31 -3.51 15.85
C ALA A 35 -7.23 -5.06 15.94
N ASP A 36 -6.38 -5.65 15.10
CA ASP A 36 -6.07 -7.08 15.10
C ASP A 36 -4.71 -7.38 15.78
N ASP A 37 -4.19 -8.60 15.65
CA ASP A 37 -3.04 -9.01 16.48
C ASP A 37 -1.78 -8.19 16.15
N THR A 38 -1.52 -7.89 14.87
CA THR A 38 -0.39 -7.03 14.48
C THR A 38 -0.60 -5.57 14.85
N GLY A 39 -1.78 -4.99 14.61
CA GLY A 39 -2.05 -3.60 14.95
C GLY A 39 -2.05 -3.33 16.46
N LEU A 40 -2.70 -4.18 17.26
CA LEU A 40 -2.68 -4.06 18.73
C LEU A 40 -1.28 -4.26 19.30
N THR A 41 -0.47 -5.15 18.71
CA THR A 41 0.93 -5.30 19.12
C THR A 41 1.75 -4.05 18.81
N LEU A 42 1.53 -3.41 17.65
CA LEU A 42 2.20 -2.15 17.33
C LEU A 42 1.76 -1.03 18.30
N LEU A 43 0.47 -0.92 18.61
CA LEU A 43 -0.02 0.04 19.63
C LEU A 43 0.61 -0.20 21.00
N ALA A 44 0.84 -1.47 21.38
CA ALA A 44 1.54 -1.80 22.62
C ALA A 44 2.98 -1.25 22.64
N GLU A 45 3.72 -1.38 21.52
CA GLU A 45 5.08 -0.82 21.41
C GLU A 45 5.10 0.71 21.36
N VAL A 46 4.09 1.32 20.73
CA VAL A 46 3.90 2.78 20.70
C VAL A 46 3.61 3.32 22.10
N MET A 47 2.70 2.67 22.85
CA MET A 47 2.45 3.01 24.26
C MET A 47 3.72 2.86 25.10
N ALA A 48 4.47 1.78 24.90
CA ALA A 48 5.74 1.57 25.59
C ALA A 48 6.80 2.61 25.20
N ALA A 49 6.76 3.19 23.99
CA ALA A 49 7.61 4.32 23.63
C ALA A 49 7.22 5.58 24.40
N ALA A 50 5.92 5.86 24.47
CA ALA A 50 5.40 7.00 25.22
C ALA A 50 5.73 6.92 26.71
N ASP A 51 5.66 5.72 27.30
CA ASP A 51 6.09 5.44 28.69
C ASP A 51 7.56 5.78 28.94
N ARG A 52 8.43 5.64 27.92
CA ARG A 52 9.85 6.01 28.00
C ARG A 52 10.09 7.53 27.84
N GLY A 53 9.04 8.32 27.65
CA GLY A 53 9.13 9.77 27.43
C GLY A 53 9.20 10.20 25.96
N VAL A 54 8.99 9.27 25.01
CA VAL A 54 8.96 9.60 23.57
C VAL A 54 7.66 10.34 23.26
N ARG A 55 7.74 11.48 22.55
CA ARG A 55 6.54 12.16 22.02
C ARG A 55 5.97 11.37 20.84
N VAL A 56 4.71 10.97 20.92
CA VAL A 56 4.02 10.21 19.87
C VAL A 56 2.92 11.06 19.23
N ARG A 57 2.90 11.10 17.90
CA ARG A 57 1.79 11.67 17.12
C ARG A 57 1.21 10.59 16.21
N LEU A 58 -0.06 10.25 16.39
CA LEU A 58 -0.76 9.24 15.59
C LEU A 58 -1.87 9.93 14.77
N LEU A 59 -1.72 9.92 13.45
CA LEU A 59 -2.68 10.47 12.50
C LEU A 59 -3.34 9.35 11.70
N LEU A 60 -4.65 9.22 11.81
CA LEU A 60 -5.44 8.19 11.14
C LEU A 60 -6.52 8.80 10.24
N ASP A 61 -6.86 8.14 9.14
CA ASP A 61 -8.13 8.42 8.44
C ASP A 61 -9.30 7.83 9.25
N ASP A 62 -10.39 8.56 9.41
CA ASP A 62 -11.51 8.12 10.25
C ASP A 62 -12.33 6.95 9.64
N LEU A 63 -12.20 6.66 8.34
CA LEU A 63 -13.06 5.68 7.67
C LEU A 63 -13.03 4.29 8.32
N HIS A 64 -11.86 3.87 8.81
CA HIS A 64 -11.63 2.52 9.32
C HIS A 64 -11.35 2.47 10.83
N THR A 65 -11.71 3.51 11.57
CA THR A 65 -11.49 3.60 13.03
C THR A 65 -12.55 2.87 13.86
N ASP A 66 -13.61 2.35 13.22
CA ASP A 66 -14.68 1.64 13.92
C ASP A 66 -14.15 0.41 14.68
N GLY A 67 -14.57 0.28 15.93
CA GLY A 67 -14.11 -0.80 16.82
C GLY A 67 -12.78 -0.54 17.53
N GLN A 68 -12.11 0.59 17.28
CA GLN A 68 -10.80 0.92 17.85
C GLN A 68 -10.84 2.08 18.85
N ASP A 69 -12.00 2.70 19.00
CA ASP A 69 -12.21 3.90 19.81
C ASP A 69 -11.64 3.76 21.22
N GLN A 70 -11.79 2.59 21.83
CA GLN A 70 -11.29 2.36 23.18
C GLN A 70 -9.76 2.34 23.24
N ALA A 71 -9.11 1.66 22.29
CA ALA A 71 -7.65 1.61 22.25
C ALA A 71 -7.07 2.99 21.93
N LEU A 72 -7.63 3.68 20.93
CA LEU A 72 -7.20 5.01 20.52
C LEU A 72 -7.43 6.05 21.63
N ALA A 73 -8.57 6.03 22.32
CA ALA A 73 -8.84 6.93 23.44
C ALA A 73 -7.89 6.69 24.63
N ALA A 74 -7.56 5.43 24.91
CA ALA A 74 -6.59 5.11 25.96
C ALA A 74 -5.18 5.60 25.60
N LEU A 75 -4.80 5.52 24.32
CA LEU A 75 -3.56 6.10 23.82
C LEU A 75 -3.59 7.63 23.93
N ASP A 76 -4.62 8.30 23.41
CA ASP A 76 -4.74 9.77 23.41
C ASP A 76 -4.75 10.38 24.82
N ALA A 77 -5.20 9.62 25.82
CA ALA A 77 -5.17 10.05 27.21
C ALA A 77 -3.77 9.94 27.85
N HIS A 78 -2.77 9.33 27.19
CA HIS A 78 -1.39 9.28 27.68
C HIS A 78 -0.70 10.64 27.46
N PRO A 79 0.02 11.22 28.45
CA PRO A 79 0.52 12.60 28.37
C PRO A 79 1.52 12.89 27.24
N ASN A 80 2.18 11.85 26.73
CA ASN A 80 3.13 11.95 25.61
C ASN A 80 2.55 11.54 24.25
N VAL A 81 1.25 11.23 24.15
CA VAL A 81 0.61 10.78 22.92
C VAL A 81 -0.47 11.77 22.53
N GLU A 82 -0.54 12.09 21.24
CA GLU A 82 -1.68 12.79 20.66
C GLU A 82 -2.19 11.97 19.47
N VAL A 83 -3.51 11.76 19.42
CA VAL A 83 -4.19 11.08 18.32
C VAL A 83 -5.07 12.09 17.59
N ARG A 84 -4.90 12.19 16.28
CA ARG A 84 -5.74 13.01 15.40
C ARG A 84 -6.38 12.18 14.30
N LEU A 85 -7.58 12.56 13.92
CA LEU A 85 -8.34 11.97 12.82
C LEU A 85 -8.42 12.94 11.66
N PHE A 86 -8.10 12.45 10.47
CA PHE A 86 -8.17 13.20 9.21
C PHE A 86 -9.53 12.99 8.53
N ASN A 87 -10.11 14.09 8.05
CA ASN A 87 -11.43 14.18 7.41
C ASN A 87 -12.51 13.29 8.07
N PRO A 88 -12.77 13.45 9.38
CA PRO A 88 -13.67 12.58 10.10
C PRO A 88 -15.13 12.74 9.68
N PHE A 89 -15.93 11.74 10.04
CA PHE A 89 -17.39 11.86 10.01
C PHE A 89 -17.84 12.76 11.15
N ALA A 90 -18.67 13.76 10.85
CA ALA A 90 -19.24 14.63 11.87
C ALA A 90 -20.12 13.84 12.87
N ASN A 91 -20.81 12.80 12.40
CA ASN A 91 -21.62 11.91 13.22
C ASN A 91 -21.14 10.45 13.10
N ARG A 92 -20.14 10.07 13.92
CA ARG A 92 -19.55 8.71 13.92
C ARG A 92 -20.55 7.59 14.25
N GLY A 93 -21.69 7.90 14.91
CA GLY A 93 -22.80 6.95 15.15
C GLY A 93 -23.80 6.81 13.98
N MET A 94 -23.70 7.66 12.97
CA MET A 94 -24.61 7.71 11.81
C MET A 94 -23.82 7.88 10.49
N ARG A 95 -22.66 7.23 10.37
CA ARG A 95 -21.78 7.34 9.18
C ARG A 95 -22.53 7.11 7.86
N MET A 96 -23.44 6.12 7.82
CA MET A 96 -24.26 5.82 6.64
C MET A 96 -25.20 6.95 6.23
N PHE A 97 -25.75 7.69 7.19
CA PHE A 97 -26.59 8.86 6.91
C PHE A 97 -25.73 10.00 6.36
N GLU A 98 -24.54 10.22 6.93
CA GLU A 98 -23.62 11.26 6.48
C GLU A 98 -23.02 10.95 5.09
N PHE A 99 -22.77 9.68 4.77
CA PHE A 99 -22.47 9.26 3.40
C PHE A 99 -23.59 9.64 2.41
N ALA A 100 -24.85 9.58 2.83
CA ALA A 100 -25.98 9.96 1.97
C ALA A 100 -26.13 11.48 1.84
N THR A 101 -25.77 12.26 2.86
CA THR A 101 -25.97 13.72 2.88
C THR A 101 -24.74 14.54 2.50
N ASP A 102 -23.53 14.00 2.65
CA ASP A 102 -22.24 14.69 2.43
C ASP A 102 -21.19 13.81 1.74
N PHE A 103 -21.65 12.95 0.81
CA PHE A 103 -20.81 12.00 0.07
C PHE A 103 -19.51 12.63 -0.47
N ARG A 104 -19.60 13.80 -1.11
CA ARG A 104 -18.45 14.44 -1.78
C ARG A 104 -17.32 14.80 -0.82
N ARG A 105 -17.63 15.10 0.44
CA ARG A 105 -16.60 15.37 1.46
C ARG A 105 -16.06 14.07 2.04
N VAL A 106 -16.94 13.16 2.46
CA VAL A 106 -16.54 11.92 3.14
C VAL A 106 -15.96 10.86 2.19
N ASP A 107 -16.07 11.03 0.89
CA ASP A 107 -15.43 10.12 -0.06
C ASP A 107 -13.93 10.43 -0.28
N ARG A 108 -13.41 11.53 0.28
CA ARG A 108 -12.00 11.94 0.11
C ARG A 108 -11.16 11.50 1.29
N ARG A 109 -10.15 10.65 1.06
CA ARG A 109 -9.45 9.94 2.14
C ARG A 109 -7.95 10.16 2.16
N MET A 110 -7.37 10.12 3.35
CA MET A 110 -5.94 10.11 3.58
C MET A 110 -5.37 8.72 3.33
N HIS A 111 -4.65 8.57 2.24
CA HIS A 111 -4.08 7.29 1.83
C HIS A 111 -2.56 7.21 2.09
N ASN A 112 -1.99 8.24 2.70
CA ASN A 112 -0.61 8.32 3.17
C ASN A 112 -0.31 7.24 4.22
N LYS A 113 0.88 6.63 4.11
CA LYS A 113 1.39 5.61 5.04
C LYS A 113 2.84 5.92 5.37
N SER A 114 3.09 6.38 6.59
CA SER A 114 4.45 6.62 7.07
C SER A 114 4.61 6.38 8.57
N MET A 115 5.82 5.99 8.97
CA MET A 115 6.22 5.91 10.38
C MET A 115 7.64 6.44 10.51
N THR A 116 7.80 7.57 11.20
CA THR A 116 9.07 8.28 11.35
C THR A 116 9.50 8.30 12.82
N ALA A 117 10.70 7.78 13.10
CA ALA A 117 11.32 7.83 14.42
C ALA A 117 12.41 8.91 14.46
N ASP A 118 12.35 9.76 15.48
CA ASP A 118 13.35 10.78 15.83
C ASP A 118 13.73 11.75 14.71
N ASN A 119 12.93 11.83 13.64
CA ASN A 119 13.27 12.50 12.38
C ASN A 119 14.63 12.02 11.81
N GLN A 120 14.99 10.76 12.05
CA GLN A 120 16.23 10.10 11.60
C GLN A 120 15.99 8.92 10.67
N LEU A 121 14.92 8.16 10.94
CA LEU A 121 14.52 6.98 10.16
C LEU A 121 13.03 7.06 9.85
N THR A 122 12.66 6.71 8.62
CA THR A 122 11.26 6.61 8.22
C THR A 122 11.01 5.31 7.46
N VAL A 123 9.82 4.74 7.66
CA VAL A 123 9.25 3.74 6.75
C VAL A 123 8.13 4.42 5.96
N VAL A 124 8.18 4.32 4.62
CA VAL A 124 7.14 4.81 3.69
C VAL A 124 6.84 3.71 2.68
N GLY A 125 5.57 3.51 2.31
CA GLY A 125 5.20 2.53 1.30
C GLY A 125 3.70 2.34 1.15
N GLY A 126 3.31 1.17 0.65
CA GLY A 126 1.90 0.83 0.39
C GLY A 126 1.18 0.13 1.55
N ARG A 127 1.91 -0.37 2.57
CA ARG A 127 1.29 -1.18 3.64
C ARG A 127 0.53 -0.34 4.66
N ASN A 128 -0.74 -0.67 4.83
CA ASN A 128 -1.51 -0.33 6.02
C ASN A 128 -1.05 -1.16 7.23
N ILE A 129 -1.60 -0.89 8.41
CA ILE A 129 -1.37 -1.71 9.59
C ILE A 129 -2.53 -2.70 9.74
N GLY A 130 -2.24 -4.00 9.67
CA GLY A 130 -3.20 -5.08 9.87
C GLY A 130 -2.64 -6.43 9.43
N ASP A 131 -3.24 -7.52 9.88
CA ASP A 131 -2.71 -8.88 9.74
C ASP A 131 -2.56 -9.29 8.27
N ALA A 132 -3.51 -8.90 7.42
CA ALA A 132 -3.48 -9.17 5.97
C ALA A 132 -2.34 -8.41 5.26
N TYR A 133 -1.91 -7.28 5.81
CA TYR A 133 -0.81 -6.46 5.27
C TYR A 133 0.56 -6.93 5.73
N PHE A 134 0.65 -7.89 6.66
CA PHE A 134 1.93 -8.42 7.13
C PHE A 134 2.08 -9.93 6.95
N ALA A 135 1.17 -10.56 6.19
CA ALA A 135 1.11 -12.01 6.02
C ALA A 135 0.92 -12.76 7.36
N ALA A 136 0.21 -12.14 8.32
CA ALA A 136 -0.11 -12.74 9.62
C ALA A 136 -1.39 -13.59 9.58
N LYS A 137 -2.25 -13.38 8.58
CA LYS A 137 -3.45 -14.18 8.31
C LYS A 137 -3.23 -15.16 7.15
N SER A 138 -3.97 -16.27 7.14
CA SER A 138 -3.80 -17.38 6.19
C SER A 138 -4.70 -17.30 4.94
N ASP A 139 -5.65 -16.37 4.88
CA ASP A 139 -6.65 -16.27 3.82
C ASP A 139 -6.28 -15.28 2.70
N VAL A 140 -5.67 -14.15 3.04
CA VAL A 140 -5.20 -13.14 2.06
C VAL A 140 -3.81 -12.63 2.45
N ASP A 141 -2.92 -12.55 1.46
CA ASP A 141 -1.59 -11.93 1.61
C ASP A 141 -1.42 -10.82 0.57
N PHE A 142 -1.30 -9.57 1.06
CA PHE A 142 -1.07 -8.41 0.21
C PHE A 142 0.41 -8.27 -0.14
N SER A 143 0.69 -8.40 -1.45
CA SER A 143 2.00 -8.18 -2.04
C SER A 143 2.31 -6.69 -2.11
N ASP A 144 3.17 -6.21 -1.22
CA ASP A 144 3.43 -4.80 -1.06
C ASP A 144 4.92 -4.52 -0.82
N LEU A 145 5.33 -3.28 -1.02
CA LEU A 145 6.69 -2.81 -0.82
C LEU A 145 6.68 -1.56 0.07
N ASP A 146 7.39 -1.65 1.18
CA ASP A 146 7.80 -0.47 1.95
C ASP A 146 9.29 -0.20 1.78
N LEU A 147 9.70 1.02 2.12
CA LEU A 147 11.08 1.46 2.12
C LEU A 147 11.43 2.02 3.51
N LEU A 148 12.41 1.40 4.17
CA LEU A 148 13.13 2.07 5.25
C LEU A 148 14.10 3.06 4.61
N ALA A 149 14.05 4.31 5.03
CA ALA A 149 14.92 5.38 4.56
C ALA A 149 15.56 6.15 5.71
N ALA A 150 16.80 6.57 5.47
CA ALA A 150 17.59 7.42 6.37
C ALA A 150 18.31 8.52 5.58
N GLY A 151 18.47 9.69 6.21
CA GLY A 151 19.18 10.84 5.66
C GLY A 151 18.25 11.99 5.24
N PRO A 152 18.66 12.85 4.28
CA PRO A 152 17.97 14.11 3.96
C PRO A 152 16.52 13.98 3.48
N VAL A 153 16.07 12.79 3.13
CA VAL A 153 14.66 12.54 2.75
C VAL A 153 13.73 12.48 3.97
N VAL A 154 14.25 12.17 5.16
CA VAL A 154 13.41 11.99 6.37
C VAL A 154 12.72 13.30 6.79
N PRO A 155 13.42 14.46 6.83
CA PRO A 155 12.74 15.73 7.11
C PRO A 155 11.69 16.12 6.06
N GLN A 156 11.81 15.65 4.81
CA GLN A 156 10.78 15.88 3.78
C GLN A 156 9.52 15.06 4.08
N VAL A 157 9.67 13.82 4.57
CA VAL A 157 8.56 12.99 5.04
C VAL A 157 7.89 13.62 6.26
N SER A 158 8.68 14.10 7.24
CA SER A 158 8.13 14.82 8.38
C SER A 158 7.41 16.11 7.99
N ALA A 159 7.88 16.83 6.96
CA ALA A 159 7.18 18.01 6.45
C ALA A 159 5.83 17.67 5.80
N VAL A 160 5.71 16.51 5.15
CA VAL A 160 4.41 15.99 4.70
C VAL A 160 3.55 15.65 5.90
N PHE A 161 4.08 14.95 6.91
CA PHE A 161 3.31 14.67 8.13
C PHE A 161 2.77 15.96 8.77
N ASP A 162 3.61 16.98 8.93
CA ASP A 162 3.22 18.24 9.58
C ASP A 162 2.16 19.02 8.78
N ASP A 163 2.17 18.95 7.45
CA ASP A 163 1.12 19.53 6.60
C ASP A 163 -0.25 18.92 6.91
N TYR A 164 -0.32 17.61 7.11
CA TYR A 164 -1.58 16.93 7.43
C TYR A 164 -1.94 17.06 8.91
N TRP A 165 -0.95 16.98 9.80
CA TRP A 165 -1.16 17.10 11.24
C TRP A 165 -1.84 18.43 11.61
N ASN A 166 -1.47 19.51 10.91
CA ASN A 166 -1.95 20.86 11.15
C ASN A 166 -3.04 21.32 10.16
N ALA A 167 -3.56 20.43 9.32
CA ALA A 167 -4.58 20.78 8.35
C ALA A 167 -5.94 21.08 9.00
N GLU A 168 -6.74 21.92 8.35
CA GLU A 168 -8.13 22.21 8.77
C GLU A 168 -9.02 20.96 8.78
N ALA A 169 -8.71 19.99 7.92
CA ALA A 169 -9.42 18.71 7.87
C ALA A 169 -9.04 17.74 9.02
N THR A 170 -8.15 18.13 9.93
CA THR A 170 -7.61 17.25 10.97
C THR A 170 -8.08 17.66 12.36
N TYR A 171 -8.65 16.70 13.09
CA TYR A 171 -9.31 16.95 14.38
C TYR A 171 -8.66 16.10 15.48
N PRO A 172 -8.37 16.66 16.67
CA PRO A 172 -7.97 15.88 17.84
C PRO A 172 -9.05 14.88 18.23
N LEU A 173 -8.67 13.63 18.53
CA LEU A 173 -9.61 12.58 18.90
C LEU A 173 -10.47 12.98 20.11
N ALA A 174 -9.87 13.66 21.09
CA ALA A 174 -10.56 14.22 22.26
C ALA A 174 -11.75 15.13 21.92
N THR A 175 -11.79 15.75 20.74
CA THR A 175 -12.95 16.59 20.33
C THR A 175 -14.13 15.76 19.83
N LEU A 176 -13.89 14.50 19.46
CA LEU A 176 -14.87 13.57 18.89
C LEU A 176 -15.30 12.49 19.90
N ALA A 177 -14.50 12.26 20.95
CA ALA A 177 -14.78 11.32 22.01
C ALA A 177 -15.68 11.92 23.11
N LYS A 178 -16.46 11.08 23.79
CA LYS A 178 -17.22 11.52 24.98
C LYS A 178 -16.26 11.79 26.15
N PRO A 179 -16.44 12.88 26.91
CA PRO A 179 -15.65 13.14 28.11
C PRO A 179 -15.77 11.98 29.11
N GLN A 180 -14.65 11.51 29.64
CA GLN A 180 -14.58 10.56 30.76
C GLN A 180 -14.10 11.27 32.03
N SER A 181 -14.48 10.78 33.21
CA SER A 181 -13.92 11.30 34.46
C SER A 181 -12.48 10.82 34.69
N ASP A 182 -11.70 11.57 35.47
CA ASP A 182 -10.28 11.26 35.71
C ASP A 182 -10.05 9.86 36.31
N ALA A 183 -10.88 9.44 37.27
CA ALA A 183 -10.76 8.13 37.92
C ALA A 183 -11.13 6.97 36.97
N GLU A 184 -12.14 7.17 36.12
CA GLU A 184 -12.51 6.20 35.09
C GLU A 184 -11.42 6.09 34.02
N THR A 185 -10.79 7.21 33.67
CA THR A 185 -9.71 7.31 32.68
C THR A 185 -8.49 6.49 33.11
N VAL A 186 -8.02 6.64 34.35
CA VAL A 186 -6.84 5.89 34.84
C VAL A 186 -7.09 4.39 34.87
N ALA A 187 -8.23 3.96 35.43
CA ALA A 187 -8.57 2.53 35.48
C ALA A 187 -8.77 1.94 34.07
N PHE A 188 -9.33 2.73 33.15
CA PHE A 188 -9.50 2.35 31.75
C PHE A 188 -8.16 2.21 31.03
N GLN A 189 -7.27 3.18 31.16
CA GLN A 189 -5.90 3.13 30.61
C GLN A 189 -5.16 1.90 31.09
N GLN A 190 -5.23 1.57 32.38
CA GLN A 190 -4.56 0.39 32.93
C GLN A 190 -5.11 -0.92 32.34
N ARG A 191 -6.44 -1.03 32.16
CA ARG A 191 -7.06 -2.19 31.50
C ARG A 191 -6.64 -2.32 30.04
N VAL A 192 -6.66 -1.22 29.29
CA VAL A 192 -6.23 -1.24 27.87
C VAL A 192 -4.75 -1.59 27.78
N ARG A 193 -3.90 -1.05 28.66
CA ARG A 193 -2.47 -1.38 28.71
C ARG A 193 -2.23 -2.88 28.94
N GLN A 194 -2.90 -3.47 29.93
CA GLN A 194 -2.83 -4.91 30.18
C GLN A 194 -3.29 -5.71 28.95
N TYR A 195 -4.38 -5.30 28.31
CA TYR A 195 -4.88 -5.92 27.10
C TYR A 195 -3.86 -5.87 25.94
N LEU A 196 -3.21 -4.72 25.72
CA LEU A 196 -2.18 -4.55 24.71
C LEU A 196 -0.91 -5.38 25.01
N ASP A 197 -0.47 -5.40 26.26
CA ASP A 197 0.68 -6.22 26.69
C ASP A 197 0.40 -7.72 26.53
N ASP A 198 -0.80 -8.19 26.88
CA ASP A 198 -1.22 -9.57 26.66
C ASP A 198 -1.21 -9.95 25.18
N ARG A 199 -1.64 -9.04 24.30
CA ARG A 199 -1.63 -9.25 22.84
C ARG A 199 -0.20 -9.41 22.31
N LYS A 200 0.72 -8.56 22.74
CA LYS A 200 2.15 -8.67 22.39
C LYS A 200 2.73 -10.01 22.82
N VAL A 201 2.42 -10.48 24.03
CA VAL A 201 2.87 -11.80 24.54
C VAL A 201 2.28 -12.94 23.72
N LYS A 202 0.97 -12.88 23.42
CA LYS A 202 0.27 -13.88 22.60
C LYS A 202 0.84 -13.96 21.20
N LEU A 203 0.98 -12.83 20.49
CA LEU A 203 1.52 -12.80 19.13
C LEU A 203 2.91 -13.42 19.09
N ARG A 204 3.78 -13.09 20.04
CA ARG A 204 5.15 -13.62 20.14
C ARG A 204 5.18 -15.15 20.24
N ALA A 205 4.18 -15.78 20.85
CA ALA A 205 4.09 -17.23 21.01
C ALA A 205 3.58 -17.95 19.74
N THR A 206 2.96 -17.23 18.80
CA THR A 206 2.45 -17.80 17.54
C THR A 206 3.57 -18.16 16.55
N PRO A 207 3.30 -19.04 15.57
CA PRO A 207 4.22 -19.28 14.45
C PRO A 207 4.60 -18.01 13.67
N TYR A 208 3.64 -17.10 13.48
CA TYR A 208 3.89 -15.82 12.85
C TYR A 208 4.82 -14.94 13.69
N GLY A 209 4.60 -14.85 15.01
CA GLY A 209 5.49 -14.12 15.92
C GLY A 209 6.94 -14.62 15.87
N LYS A 210 7.14 -15.94 15.75
CA LYS A 210 8.47 -16.52 15.52
C LYS A 210 9.06 -16.08 14.18
N THR A 211 8.24 -16.08 13.12
CA THR A 211 8.65 -15.58 11.78
C THR A 211 9.10 -14.12 11.83
N VAL A 212 8.42 -13.27 12.59
CA VAL A 212 8.80 -11.86 12.80
C VAL A 212 10.13 -11.74 13.55
N LEU A 213 10.33 -12.53 14.61
CA LEU A 213 11.58 -12.53 15.38
C LEU A 213 12.78 -13.06 14.60
N GLU A 214 12.55 -13.98 13.67
CA GLU A 214 13.56 -14.59 12.82
C GLU A 214 13.57 -14.00 11.40
N SER A 215 12.93 -12.84 11.22
CA SER A 215 12.78 -12.18 9.93
C SER A 215 14.14 -11.79 9.33
N GLY A 216 14.18 -11.61 8.01
CA GLY A 216 15.41 -11.29 7.29
C GLY A 216 16.03 -9.99 7.80
N VAL A 217 15.19 -8.98 8.04
CA VAL A 217 15.64 -7.68 8.55
C VAL A 217 16.21 -7.76 9.96
N ILE A 218 15.60 -8.54 10.86
CA ILE A 218 16.10 -8.69 12.24
C ILE A 218 17.44 -9.41 12.26
N ARG A 219 17.58 -10.49 11.47
CA ARG A 219 18.87 -11.18 11.33
C ARG A 219 19.94 -10.24 10.77
N ALA A 220 19.60 -9.46 9.75
CA ALA A 220 20.54 -8.53 9.13
C ALA A 220 20.98 -7.42 10.10
N ILE A 221 20.07 -6.90 10.92
CA ILE A 221 20.40 -5.93 11.99
C ILE A 221 21.31 -6.57 13.04
N GLN A 222 20.97 -7.77 13.53
CA GLN A 222 21.76 -8.47 14.56
C GLN A 222 23.17 -8.81 14.10
N GLN A 223 23.36 -9.02 12.79
CA GLN A 223 24.65 -9.31 12.16
C GLN A 223 25.40 -8.04 11.73
N GLU A 224 24.84 -6.85 11.99
CA GLU A 224 25.38 -5.56 11.52
C GLU A 224 25.60 -5.54 9.99
N ALA A 225 24.77 -6.29 9.26
CA ALA A 225 24.91 -6.59 7.84
C ALA A 225 23.66 -6.22 7.04
N LEU A 226 22.93 -5.18 7.47
CA LEU A 226 21.76 -4.70 6.75
C LEU A 226 22.19 -4.20 5.35
N PRO A 227 21.78 -4.85 4.24
CA PRO A 227 22.21 -4.45 2.90
C PRO A 227 21.60 -3.09 2.53
N ALA A 228 22.40 -2.05 2.73
CA ALA A 228 22.04 -0.67 2.50
C ALA A 228 22.24 -0.29 1.05
N TYR A 229 21.18 0.24 0.43
CA TYR A 229 21.26 0.92 -0.86
C TYR A 229 21.47 2.42 -0.65
N TRP A 230 22.22 3.04 -1.55
CA TRP A 230 22.55 4.46 -1.49
C TRP A 230 22.10 5.16 -2.77
N GLY A 231 21.72 6.42 -2.61
CA GLY A 231 21.10 7.20 -3.68
C GLY A 231 20.58 8.54 -3.18
N ARG A 232 20.15 9.37 -4.11
CA ARG A 232 19.38 10.59 -3.80
C ARG A 232 17.91 10.23 -3.73
N ALA A 233 17.15 10.93 -2.91
CA ALA A 233 15.71 10.73 -2.84
C ALA A 233 14.95 12.05 -2.65
N THR A 234 13.75 12.09 -3.21
CA THR A 234 12.80 13.20 -3.07
C THR A 234 11.43 12.65 -2.74
N VAL A 235 10.69 13.33 -1.87
CA VAL A 235 9.30 12.99 -1.56
C VAL A 235 8.38 13.61 -2.61
N ILE A 236 7.43 12.82 -3.11
CA ILE A 236 6.28 13.29 -3.88
C ILE A 236 5.04 13.01 -3.03
N ALA A 237 4.24 14.03 -2.75
CA ALA A 237 3.03 13.90 -1.94
C ALA A 237 1.97 14.93 -2.34
N ASP A 238 0.71 14.55 -2.17
CA ASP A 238 -0.39 15.51 -2.20
C ASP A 238 -0.30 16.40 -0.96
N ARG A 239 -0.79 17.64 -1.06
CA ARG A 239 -1.01 18.50 0.12
C ARG A 239 -2.31 18.10 0.79
N ALA A 240 -2.38 18.25 2.11
CA ALA A 240 -3.60 17.95 2.87
C ALA A 240 -4.83 18.73 2.36
N ALA A 241 -4.63 19.97 1.90
CA ALA A 241 -5.68 20.81 1.30
C ALA A 241 -6.34 20.20 0.05
N LYS A 242 -5.77 19.15 -0.56
CA LYS A 242 -6.41 18.43 -1.67
C LYS A 242 -7.83 18.01 -1.30
N VAL A 243 -8.10 17.57 -0.07
CA VAL A 243 -9.44 17.10 0.31
C VAL A 243 -10.47 18.23 0.51
N THR A 244 -10.03 19.48 0.62
CA THR A 244 -10.90 20.64 0.79
C THR A 244 -11.05 21.47 -0.49
N LEU A 245 -10.09 21.40 -1.42
CA LEU A 245 -10.13 22.08 -2.72
C LEU A 245 -10.91 21.28 -3.77
N PRO A 246 -11.46 21.92 -4.83
CA PRO A 246 -12.13 21.20 -5.92
C PRO A 246 -11.26 20.08 -6.52
N PRO A 247 -11.81 18.88 -6.83
CA PRO A 247 -11.04 17.77 -7.41
C PRO A 247 -10.31 18.08 -8.72
N GLU A 248 -10.76 19.11 -9.45
CA GLU A 248 -10.15 19.58 -10.69
C GLU A 248 -8.91 20.47 -10.45
N ASP A 249 -8.73 21.00 -9.23
CA ASP A 249 -7.59 21.86 -8.87
C ASP A 249 -6.33 21.01 -8.63
N ASN A 250 -5.46 20.94 -9.62
CA ASN A 250 -4.25 20.12 -9.55
C ASN A 250 -3.07 20.76 -8.76
N SER A 251 -3.23 21.93 -8.14
CA SER A 251 -2.14 22.66 -7.48
C SER A 251 -1.57 21.94 -6.25
N THR A 252 -2.39 21.11 -5.60
CA THR A 252 -2.03 20.30 -4.43
C THR A 252 -1.67 18.86 -4.78
N HIS A 253 -1.65 18.50 -6.07
CA HIS A 253 -1.64 17.10 -6.48
C HIS A 253 -0.24 16.52 -6.73
N ALA A 254 0.00 15.30 -6.27
CA ALA A 254 1.23 14.53 -6.46
C ALA A 254 1.38 13.98 -7.89
N ILE A 255 0.29 13.57 -8.51
CA ILE A 255 0.28 12.87 -9.80
C ILE A 255 1.02 13.64 -10.91
N PRO A 256 0.82 14.97 -11.10
CA PRO A 256 1.56 15.71 -12.12
C PRO A 256 3.09 15.65 -11.92
N ALA A 257 3.55 15.73 -10.68
CA ALA A 257 4.98 15.61 -10.36
C ALA A 257 5.50 14.19 -10.64
N LEU A 258 4.71 13.16 -10.28
CA LEU A 258 5.06 11.77 -10.58
C LEU A 258 5.12 11.51 -12.09
N LEU A 259 4.11 11.93 -12.85
CA LEU A 259 4.07 11.75 -14.31
C LEU A 259 5.23 12.45 -15.01
N LYS A 260 5.74 13.58 -14.47
CA LYS A 260 6.95 14.22 -14.97
C LYS A 260 8.20 13.33 -14.79
N VAL A 261 8.31 12.63 -13.66
CA VAL A 261 9.40 11.67 -13.43
C VAL A 261 9.27 10.48 -14.38
N LEU A 262 8.08 9.87 -14.45
CA LEU A 262 7.83 8.69 -15.30
C LEU A 262 7.98 8.99 -16.79
N GLY A 263 7.52 10.17 -17.22
CA GLY A 263 7.64 10.63 -18.61
C GLY A 263 9.08 10.87 -19.07
N GLY A 264 10.04 10.92 -18.14
CA GLY A 264 11.46 11.03 -18.43
C GLY A 264 12.13 9.75 -18.93
N ALA A 265 11.42 8.61 -18.92
CA ALA A 265 11.93 7.32 -19.38
C ALA A 265 12.51 7.37 -20.81
N GLN A 266 13.68 6.77 -20.98
CA GLN A 266 14.40 6.70 -22.26
C GLN A 266 14.48 5.28 -22.83
N HIS A 267 14.42 4.26 -21.97
CA HIS A 267 14.63 2.86 -22.32
C HIS A 267 13.50 1.97 -21.83
N ASP A 268 13.17 2.03 -20.53
CA ASP A 268 12.14 1.19 -19.94
C ASP A 268 11.35 1.90 -18.85
N LEU A 269 10.07 1.53 -18.75
CA LEU A 269 9.16 1.96 -17.70
C LEU A 269 8.43 0.74 -17.15
N THR A 270 8.67 0.40 -15.90
CA THR A 270 7.95 -0.66 -15.20
C THR A 270 6.92 -0.06 -14.25
N LEU A 271 5.66 -0.45 -14.41
CA LEU A 271 4.55 -0.01 -13.58
C LEU A 271 3.95 -1.19 -12.81
N VAL A 272 4.07 -1.15 -11.49
CA VAL A 272 3.42 -2.12 -10.59
C VAL A 272 2.36 -1.36 -9.80
N SER A 273 1.09 -1.67 -10.04
CA SER A 273 -0.04 -1.02 -9.38
C SER A 273 -1.21 -2.00 -9.31
N PRO A 274 -1.84 -2.22 -8.15
CA PRO A 274 -2.97 -3.13 -8.06
C PRO A 274 -4.23 -2.56 -8.70
N TYR A 275 -4.35 -1.24 -8.68
CA TYR A 275 -5.43 -0.48 -9.29
C TYR A 275 -4.83 0.32 -10.43
N PHE A 276 -5.16 -0.11 -11.64
CA PHE A 276 -4.62 0.41 -12.88
C PHE A 276 -5.78 0.64 -13.84
N VAL A 277 -6.37 1.84 -13.78
CA VAL A 277 -7.53 2.23 -14.58
C VAL A 277 -7.13 3.46 -15.41
N PRO A 278 -6.29 3.28 -16.44
CA PRO A 278 -5.88 4.40 -17.25
C PRO A 278 -7.08 4.94 -18.03
N GLY A 279 -7.47 6.18 -17.74
CA GLY A 279 -8.37 6.93 -18.60
C GLY A 279 -7.74 7.23 -19.96
N LYS A 280 -8.47 7.91 -20.85
CA LYS A 280 -8.00 8.20 -22.22
C LYS A 280 -6.60 8.84 -22.27
N ALA A 281 -6.36 9.86 -21.45
CA ALA A 281 -5.07 10.54 -21.41
C ALA A 281 -3.92 9.63 -20.93
N GLY A 282 -4.20 8.73 -19.99
CA GLY A 282 -3.23 7.73 -19.52
C GLY A 282 -2.91 6.70 -20.61
N MET A 283 -3.93 6.24 -21.34
CA MET A 283 -3.75 5.36 -22.49
C MET A 283 -2.91 6.02 -23.58
N ASP A 284 -3.26 7.24 -23.98
CA ASP A 284 -2.52 8.00 -25.00
C ASP A 284 -1.05 8.20 -24.58
N TRP A 285 -0.80 8.44 -23.29
CA TRP A 285 0.54 8.59 -22.73
C TRP A 285 1.36 7.28 -22.76
N LEU A 286 0.77 6.15 -22.37
CA LEU A 286 1.43 4.84 -22.38
C LEU A 286 1.75 4.38 -23.81
N VAL A 287 0.80 4.54 -24.74
CA VAL A 287 1.00 4.24 -26.16
C VAL A 287 2.08 5.16 -26.75
N GLY A 288 2.05 6.45 -26.39
CA GLY A 288 3.06 7.41 -26.81
C GLY A 288 4.47 7.06 -26.32
N LEU A 289 4.63 6.50 -25.11
CA LEU A 289 5.91 6.00 -24.61
C LEU A 289 6.46 4.86 -25.49
N GLN A 290 5.62 3.87 -25.79
CA GLN A 290 5.97 2.76 -26.69
C GLN A 290 6.39 3.27 -28.09
N GLN A 291 5.64 4.22 -28.65
CA GLN A 291 5.96 4.83 -29.94
C GLN A 291 7.29 5.60 -29.94
N ARG A 292 7.73 6.12 -28.78
CA ARG A 292 9.06 6.73 -28.62
C ARG A 292 10.20 5.70 -28.46
N GLY A 293 9.89 4.41 -28.45
CA GLY A 293 10.85 3.32 -28.24
C GLY A 293 11.13 3.00 -26.78
N VAL A 294 10.31 3.48 -25.84
CA VAL A 294 10.40 3.11 -24.42
C VAL A 294 9.62 1.83 -24.20
N GLN A 295 10.27 0.77 -23.71
CA GLN A 295 9.60 -0.48 -23.39
C GLN A 295 8.80 -0.34 -22.09
N VAL A 296 7.48 -0.40 -22.20
CA VAL A 296 6.57 -0.32 -21.05
C VAL A 296 6.21 -1.72 -20.57
N HIS A 297 6.39 -1.97 -19.27
CA HIS A 297 6.01 -3.17 -18.54
C HIS A 297 4.94 -2.80 -17.51
N ILE A 298 3.86 -3.56 -17.41
CA ILE A 298 2.78 -3.33 -16.45
C ILE A 298 2.49 -4.63 -15.72
N LEU A 299 2.47 -4.58 -14.39
CA LEU A 299 1.97 -5.64 -13.52
C LEU A 299 0.79 -5.10 -12.70
N THR A 300 -0.37 -5.72 -12.88
CA THR A 300 -1.62 -5.42 -12.15
C THR A 300 -2.28 -6.71 -11.65
N ASN A 301 -3.40 -6.61 -10.94
CA ASN A 301 -4.15 -7.79 -10.50
C ASN A 301 -4.93 -8.44 -11.65
N SER A 302 -4.94 -9.78 -11.70
CA SER A 302 -5.96 -10.52 -12.47
C SER A 302 -7.34 -10.42 -11.81
N PHE A 303 -8.38 -10.87 -12.50
CA PHE A 303 -9.72 -10.99 -11.90
C PHE A 303 -9.69 -11.90 -10.66
N GLY A 304 -8.90 -12.97 -10.73
CA GLY A 304 -8.69 -13.91 -9.64
C GLY A 304 -7.88 -13.34 -8.48
N ALA A 305 -7.12 -12.26 -8.65
CA ALA A 305 -6.31 -11.65 -7.58
C ALA A 305 -6.91 -10.36 -7.01
N THR A 306 -7.73 -9.64 -7.78
CA THR A 306 -8.30 -8.36 -7.34
C THR A 306 -9.22 -8.53 -6.13
N ASP A 307 -9.20 -7.54 -5.24
CA ASP A 307 -10.12 -7.35 -4.12
C ASP A 307 -11.25 -6.38 -4.47
N VAL A 308 -11.05 -5.51 -5.47
CA VAL A 308 -12.05 -4.54 -5.96
C VAL A 308 -12.50 -4.89 -7.38
N SER A 309 -13.65 -5.54 -7.49
CA SER A 309 -14.20 -5.99 -8.78
C SER A 309 -14.45 -4.84 -9.77
N ALA A 310 -14.83 -3.66 -9.27
CA ALA A 310 -15.12 -2.50 -10.11
C ALA A 310 -13.86 -1.91 -10.77
N VAL A 311 -12.72 -1.94 -10.09
CA VAL A 311 -11.41 -1.54 -10.66
C VAL A 311 -11.06 -2.45 -11.84
N HIS A 312 -11.25 -3.76 -11.67
CA HIS A 312 -11.05 -4.73 -12.76
C HIS A 312 -11.97 -4.46 -13.96
N ALA A 313 -13.21 -4.07 -13.70
CA ALA A 313 -14.18 -3.72 -14.74
C ALA A 313 -13.73 -2.49 -15.56
N GLY A 314 -13.14 -1.48 -14.91
CA GLY A 314 -12.58 -0.29 -15.56
C GLY A 314 -11.28 -0.57 -16.33
N TYR A 315 -10.44 -1.47 -15.81
CA TYR A 315 -9.17 -1.88 -16.41
C TYR A 315 -9.33 -2.79 -17.64
N ALA A 316 -10.11 -3.87 -17.52
CA ALA A 316 -10.11 -4.98 -18.48
C ALA A 316 -10.35 -4.58 -19.94
N PRO A 317 -11.20 -3.58 -20.29
CA PRO A 317 -11.36 -3.10 -21.66
C PRO A 317 -10.09 -2.48 -22.28
N ARG A 318 -9.09 -2.13 -21.48
CA ARG A 318 -7.86 -1.46 -21.93
C ARG A 318 -6.78 -2.43 -22.41
N ARG A 319 -6.87 -3.72 -22.03
CA ARG A 319 -5.86 -4.77 -22.31
C ARG A 319 -5.46 -4.85 -23.77
N GLU A 320 -6.45 -4.96 -24.65
CA GLU A 320 -6.22 -5.18 -26.07
C GLU A 320 -5.42 -4.03 -26.67
N ALA A 321 -5.82 -2.79 -26.40
CA ALA A 321 -5.11 -1.60 -26.89
C ALA A 321 -3.68 -1.50 -26.34
N LEU A 322 -3.44 -1.87 -25.07
CA LEU A 322 -2.10 -1.89 -24.48
C LEU A 322 -1.19 -2.92 -25.18
N VAL A 323 -1.68 -4.16 -25.32
CA VAL A 323 -0.92 -5.25 -25.93
C VAL A 323 -0.68 -4.97 -27.42
N GLN A 324 -1.66 -4.43 -28.16
CA GLN A 324 -1.50 -4.00 -29.55
C GLN A 324 -0.42 -2.92 -29.70
N ALA A 325 -0.28 -2.03 -28.71
CA ALA A 325 0.75 -1.01 -28.68
C ALA A 325 2.14 -1.53 -28.29
N GLY A 326 2.30 -2.82 -28.00
CA GLY A 326 3.58 -3.43 -27.60
C GLY A 326 3.90 -3.35 -26.11
N VAL A 327 2.94 -2.94 -25.27
CA VAL A 327 3.08 -2.97 -23.81
C VAL A 327 3.16 -4.42 -23.32
N LEU A 328 4.15 -4.71 -22.47
CA LEU A 328 4.26 -6.01 -21.80
C LEU A 328 3.35 -6.00 -20.56
N LEU A 329 2.19 -6.63 -20.70
CA LEU A 329 1.14 -6.64 -19.68
C LEU A 329 1.11 -7.96 -18.92
N TYR A 330 1.18 -7.87 -17.60
CA TYR A 330 1.15 -8.99 -16.67
C TYR A 330 0.04 -8.81 -15.63
N GLU A 331 -0.63 -9.92 -15.30
CA GLU A 331 -1.72 -9.98 -14.33
C GLU A 331 -1.41 -10.99 -13.22
N LEU A 332 -1.26 -10.53 -11.98
CA LEU A 332 -0.89 -11.37 -10.84
C LEU A 332 -1.92 -12.50 -10.63
N LYS A 333 -1.44 -13.72 -10.39
CA LYS A 333 -2.27 -14.88 -10.08
C LYS A 333 -2.72 -14.87 -8.61
N PRO A 334 -3.94 -15.34 -8.28
CA PRO A 334 -4.30 -15.61 -6.88
C PRO A 334 -3.37 -16.62 -6.20
N SER A 335 -2.77 -17.53 -6.97
CA SER A 335 -1.86 -18.56 -6.47
C SER A 335 -0.40 -18.12 -6.39
N ALA A 336 -0.07 -16.87 -6.76
CA ALA A 336 1.31 -16.41 -6.95
C ALA A 336 2.23 -16.76 -5.77
N TYR A 337 1.76 -16.60 -4.54
CA TYR A 337 2.56 -16.91 -3.35
C TYR A 337 2.71 -18.40 -3.06
N ALA A 338 1.65 -19.19 -3.25
CA ALA A 338 1.73 -20.64 -3.12
C ALA A 338 2.70 -21.24 -4.16
N GLU A 339 2.80 -20.63 -5.34
CA GLU A 339 3.70 -21.07 -6.41
C GLU A 339 5.14 -20.60 -6.19
N MET A 340 5.37 -19.32 -5.83
CA MET A 340 6.72 -18.82 -5.46
C MET A 340 7.32 -19.54 -4.23
N ALA A 341 6.47 -19.93 -3.26
CA ALA A 341 6.92 -20.65 -2.06
C ALA A 341 7.34 -22.11 -2.35
N LYS A 342 6.84 -22.73 -3.43
CA LYS A 342 7.25 -24.08 -3.86
C LYS A 342 8.65 -24.09 -4.47
N GLU A 343 9.04 -23.03 -5.16
CA GLU A 343 10.35 -22.92 -5.82
C GLU A 343 11.48 -22.57 -4.84
N ASN A 344 11.20 -21.76 -3.82
CA ASN A 344 12.13 -21.52 -2.72
C ASN A 344 12.10 -22.70 -1.73
N LYS A 345 12.92 -23.74 -1.99
CA LYS A 345 13.14 -24.88 -1.08
C LYS A 345 13.57 -24.41 0.32
N GLY A 346 12.59 -24.20 1.20
CA GLY A 346 12.75 -24.00 2.64
C GLY A 346 12.78 -22.54 3.10
N ARG A 347 11.60 -21.91 3.23
CA ARG A 347 11.22 -20.97 4.31
C ARG A 347 9.85 -20.36 4.02
N GLY A 348 8.81 -20.99 4.56
CA GLY A 348 7.45 -20.45 4.57
C GLY A 348 6.48 -21.53 5.03
N MET A 349 5.64 -21.23 6.02
CA MET A 349 4.47 -22.07 6.30
C MET A 349 3.58 -21.99 5.05
N GLY A 350 3.46 -23.09 4.30
CA GLY A 350 2.56 -23.19 3.16
C GLY A 350 1.12 -22.99 3.62
N GLY A 351 0.62 -21.77 3.46
CA GLY A 351 -0.80 -21.42 3.58
C GLY A 351 -1.41 -21.26 2.20
N SER A 352 -2.68 -21.63 2.05
CA SER A 352 -3.48 -21.45 0.85
C SER A 352 -3.99 -20.00 0.72
N SER A 353 -3.17 -18.99 1.01
CA SER A 353 -3.59 -17.60 0.96
C SER A 353 -3.71 -17.13 -0.49
N ARG A 354 -4.79 -16.40 -0.78
CA ARG A 354 -4.98 -15.73 -2.07
C ARG A 354 -4.04 -14.52 -2.11
N ALA A 355 -3.15 -14.48 -3.10
CA ALA A 355 -2.29 -13.36 -3.37
C ALA A 355 -3.11 -12.21 -3.98
N SER A 356 -2.91 -11.00 -3.46
CA SER A 356 -3.39 -9.77 -4.09
C SER A 356 -2.25 -8.77 -4.16
N LEU A 357 -2.01 -8.19 -5.34
CA LEU A 357 -1.06 -7.10 -5.48
C LEU A 357 -1.58 -5.91 -4.64
N HIS A 358 -0.66 -5.24 -3.95
CA HIS A 358 -0.92 -3.99 -3.27
C HIS A 358 0.25 -3.00 -3.39
N ALA A 359 1.40 -3.41 -3.93
CA ALA A 359 2.55 -2.55 -4.19
C ALA A 359 2.22 -1.46 -5.22
N LYS A 360 2.62 -0.21 -4.93
CA LYS A 360 2.60 0.89 -5.88
C LYS A 360 4.01 1.37 -6.15
N THR A 361 4.64 0.72 -7.13
CA THR A 361 6.05 0.94 -7.43
C THR A 361 6.26 1.18 -8.91
N TYR A 362 6.99 2.24 -9.24
CA TYR A 362 7.22 2.65 -10.62
C TYR A 362 8.72 2.82 -10.85
N MET A 363 9.27 2.12 -11.84
CA MET A 363 10.68 2.12 -12.12
C MET A 363 10.96 2.69 -13.51
N VAL A 364 11.89 3.62 -13.59
CA VAL A 364 12.31 4.29 -14.83
C VAL A 364 13.77 3.94 -15.11
N ASP A 365 14.02 3.41 -16.31
CA ASP A 365 15.35 3.12 -16.85
C ASP A 365 16.25 2.32 -15.90
N ARG A 366 15.67 1.37 -15.15
CA ARG A 366 16.34 0.59 -14.07
C ARG A 366 17.17 1.45 -13.11
N ARG A 367 16.76 2.70 -12.85
CA ARG A 367 17.54 3.67 -12.07
C ARG A 367 16.74 4.49 -11.08
N LEU A 368 15.61 5.04 -11.51
CA LEU A 368 14.71 5.76 -10.62
C LEU A 368 13.60 4.82 -10.17
N LEU A 369 13.30 4.83 -8.87
CA LEU A 369 12.25 4.01 -8.29
C LEU A 369 11.34 4.87 -7.41
N PHE A 370 10.07 4.92 -7.76
CA PHE A 370 9.00 5.39 -6.88
C PHE A 370 8.50 4.24 -6.00
N ILE A 371 8.36 4.49 -4.70
CA ILE A 371 7.67 3.61 -3.73
C ILE A 371 6.72 4.49 -2.91
N GLY A 372 5.45 4.12 -2.84
CA GLY A 372 4.48 4.90 -2.06
C GLY A 372 3.08 4.31 -2.07
N SER A 373 2.10 5.18 -1.89
CA SER A 373 0.68 4.85 -1.79
C SER A 373 -0.13 5.17 -3.05
N LEU A 374 0.40 6.03 -3.94
CA LEU A 374 -0.27 6.46 -5.19
C LEU A 374 -0.57 5.27 -6.09
N ASN A 375 -1.85 4.96 -6.36
CA ASN A 375 -2.22 4.09 -7.47
C ASN A 375 -2.31 4.88 -8.80
N LEU A 376 -2.36 4.16 -9.92
CA LEU A 376 -2.62 4.73 -11.26
C LEU A 376 -4.10 4.62 -11.63
N ASP A 377 -4.95 5.22 -10.80
CA ASP A 377 -6.40 5.31 -10.99
C ASP A 377 -6.92 6.75 -10.81
N PRO A 378 -8.12 7.06 -11.34
CA PRO A 378 -8.74 8.38 -11.20
C PRO A 378 -8.94 8.82 -9.75
N ARG A 379 -9.29 7.91 -8.83
CA ARG A 379 -9.51 8.22 -7.42
C ARG A 379 -8.25 8.75 -6.73
N SER A 380 -7.13 8.06 -6.86
CA SER A 380 -5.81 8.51 -6.36
C SER A 380 -5.42 9.84 -7.00
N ALA A 381 -5.76 10.01 -8.28
CA ALA A 381 -5.43 11.22 -9.01
C ALA A 381 -6.25 12.46 -8.64
N ARG A 382 -7.44 12.34 -8.04
CA ARG A 382 -8.34 13.51 -7.82
C ARG A 382 -8.95 13.60 -6.43
N LEU A 383 -9.19 12.47 -5.79
CA LEU A 383 -10.00 12.37 -4.58
C LEU A 383 -9.14 12.09 -3.34
N ASN A 384 -8.36 11.01 -3.36
CA ASN A 384 -7.54 10.59 -2.24
C ASN A 384 -6.22 11.35 -2.18
N THR A 385 -5.68 11.52 -0.98
CA THR A 385 -4.33 12.04 -0.78
C THR A 385 -3.33 10.92 -0.67
N GLU A 386 -2.16 11.10 -1.28
CA GLU A 386 -1.17 10.06 -1.48
C GLU A 386 0.26 10.60 -1.26
N MET A 387 1.21 9.72 -1.01
CA MET A 387 2.64 10.07 -0.95
C MET A 387 3.54 8.94 -1.39
N GLY A 388 4.80 9.27 -1.67
CA GLY A 388 5.85 8.30 -1.90
C GLY A 388 7.23 8.96 -1.98
N ILE A 389 8.23 8.12 -2.16
CA ILE A 389 9.63 8.52 -2.32
C ILE A 389 10.09 8.08 -3.70
N VAL A 390 10.68 9.01 -4.45
CA VAL A 390 11.47 8.70 -5.66
C VAL A 390 12.92 8.58 -5.25
N VAL A 391 13.52 7.41 -5.51
CA VAL A 391 14.91 7.09 -5.21
C VAL A 391 15.70 6.96 -6.51
N ASP A 392 16.81 7.69 -6.65
CA ASP A 392 17.81 7.48 -7.70
C ASP A 392 18.88 6.51 -7.18
N SER A 393 18.74 5.23 -7.50
CA SER A 393 19.65 4.17 -7.09
C SER A 393 19.58 2.96 -8.03
N ALA A 394 20.51 2.90 -8.98
CA ALA A 394 20.63 1.77 -9.91
C ALA A 394 20.77 0.41 -9.19
N PRO A 395 21.61 0.24 -8.14
CA PRO A 395 21.73 -1.05 -7.46
C PRO A 395 20.42 -1.54 -6.81
N LEU A 396 19.60 -0.62 -6.28
CA LEU A 396 18.28 -0.95 -5.72
C LEU A 396 17.31 -1.37 -6.82
N CYS A 397 17.28 -0.62 -7.91
CA CYS A 397 16.44 -0.90 -9.07
C CYS A 397 16.80 -2.22 -9.73
N ASP A 398 18.09 -2.51 -9.90
CA ASP A 398 18.59 -3.78 -10.44
C ASP A 398 18.15 -4.96 -9.57
N MET A 399 18.26 -4.83 -8.24
CA MET A 399 17.85 -5.90 -7.34
C MET A 399 16.35 -6.19 -7.42
N LEU A 400 15.51 -5.14 -7.39
CA LEU A 400 14.05 -5.31 -7.46
C LEU A 400 13.60 -5.76 -8.85
N GLY A 401 14.21 -5.21 -9.90
CA GLY A 401 13.89 -5.54 -11.29
C GLY A 401 14.22 -6.99 -11.63
N LYS A 402 15.39 -7.51 -11.22
CA LYS A 402 15.73 -8.92 -11.42
C LYS A 402 14.75 -9.87 -10.74
N ARG A 403 14.36 -9.57 -9.48
CA ARG A 403 13.36 -10.37 -8.76
C ARG A 403 12.02 -10.41 -9.49
N LEU A 404 11.62 -9.31 -10.12
CA LEU A 404 10.42 -9.26 -10.93
C LEU A 404 10.60 -10.13 -12.18
N ASP A 405 11.65 -9.89 -12.96
CA ASP A 405 11.91 -10.61 -14.22
C ASP A 405 11.96 -12.14 -14.03
N ASP A 406 12.63 -12.61 -12.97
CA ASP A 406 12.83 -14.04 -12.70
C ASP A 406 11.53 -14.77 -12.33
N ALA A 407 10.59 -14.08 -11.67
CA ALA A 407 9.39 -14.69 -11.09
C ALA A 407 8.10 -14.41 -11.89
N LEU A 408 8.14 -13.52 -12.88
CA LEU A 408 6.93 -12.96 -13.50
C LEU A 408 6.01 -14.04 -14.09
N LEU A 409 6.53 -14.99 -14.88
CA LEU A 409 5.69 -16.04 -15.47
C LEU A 409 5.24 -17.11 -14.48
N ASP A 410 5.95 -17.26 -13.37
CA ASP A 410 5.57 -18.18 -12.28
C ASP A 410 4.54 -17.52 -11.36
N ALA A 411 4.43 -16.19 -11.36
CA ALA A 411 3.57 -15.42 -10.47
C ALA A 411 2.37 -14.76 -11.15
N ALA A 412 2.45 -14.53 -12.47
CA ALA A 412 1.49 -13.73 -13.22
C ALA A 412 1.21 -14.35 -14.59
N TYR A 413 0.02 -14.02 -15.11
CA TYR A 413 -0.32 -14.25 -16.50
C TYR A 413 0.24 -13.12 -17.37
N GLN A 414 1.05 -13.44 -18.38
CA GLN A 414 1.34 -12.52 -19.46
C GLN A 414 0.15 -12.46 -20.42
N VAL A 415 -0.41 -11.27 -20.61
CA VAL A 415 -1.51 -11.03 -21.55
C VAL A 415 -0.93 -10.76 -22.93
N VAL A 416 -1.36 -11.52 -23.93
CA VAL A 416 -0.89 -11.44 -25.31
C VAL A 416 -2.06 -11.49 -26.30
N LEU A 417 -1.79 -11.16 -27.56
CA LEU A 417 -2.70 -11.42 -28.67
C LEU A 417 -2.19 -12.62 -29.47
N LEU A 418 -3.03 -13.63 -29.65
CA LEU A 418 -2.74 -14.81 -30.47
C LEU A 418 -3.81 -14.99 -31.53
N PRO A 419 -3.47 -15.52 -32.73
CA PRO A 419 -4.47 -15.85 -33.74
C PRO A 419 -5.34 -17.01 -33.24
N ASP A 420 -6.65 -16.85 -33.36
CA ASP A 420 -7.60 -17.92 -33.11
C ASP A 420 -7.40 -19.07 -34.12
N PRO A 421 -7.25 -20.33 -33.67
CA PRO A 421 -6.96 -21.44 -34.57
C PRO A 421 -8.03 -21.73 -35.63
N GLN A 422 -9.28 -21.32 -35.39
CA GLN A 422 -10.41 -21.58 -36.30
C GLN A 422 -10.65 -20.41 -37.26
N THR A 423 -10.52 -19.18 -36.77
CA THR A 423 -10.90 -17.97 -37.52
C THR A 423 -9.71 -17.15 -38.00
N GLY A 424 -8.53 -17.33 -37.42
CA GLY A 424 -7.32 -16.55 -37.70
C GLY A 424 -7.34 -15.11 -37.14
N HIS A 425 -8.45 -14.67 -36.53
CA HIS A 425 -8.54 -13.36 -35.89
C HIS A 425 -7.70 -13.33 -34.61
N LEU A 426 -7.04 -12.21 -34.34
CA LEU A 426 -6.31 -12.02 -33.09
C LEU A 426 -7.30 -11.93 -31.92
N GLN A 427 -7.02 -12.70 -30.86
CA GLN A 427 -7.76 -12.68 -29.61
C GLN A 427 -6.81 -12.62 -28.42
N LEU A 428 -7.32 -12.13 -27.28
CA LEU A 428 -6.57 -12.12 -26.03
C LEU A 428 -6.31 -13.55 -25.55
N ALA A 429 -5.08 -13.79 -25.09
CA ALA A 429 -4.69 -15.01 -24.42
C ALA A 429 -3.78 -14.68 -23.21
N TRP A 430 -3.77 -15.58 -22.24
CA TRP A 430 -3.00 -15.47 -20.99
C TRP A 430 -2.00 -16.61 -20.93
N ILE A 431 -0.71 -16.28 -20.91
CA ILE A 431 0.39 -17.23 -20.84
C ILE A 431 0.97 -17.20 -19.42
N THR A 432 1.14 -18.35 -18.79
CA THR A 432 1.79 -18.49 -17.47
C THR A 432 2.63 -19.75 -17.45
N ARG A 433 3.54 -19.86 -16.48
CA ARG A 433 4.12 -21.12 -16.07
C ARG A 433 3.35 -21.68 -14.87
N GLU A 434 3.04 -22.97 -14.92
CA GLU A 434 2.43 -23.74 -13.84
C GLU A 434 3.17 -25.08 -13.73
N ASP A 435 3.71 -25.37 -12.54
CA ASP A 435 4.54 -26.56 -12.27
C ASP A 435 5.69 -26.75 -13.29
N GLY A 436 6.34 -25.64 -13.68
CA GLY A 436 7.43 -25.64 -14.65
C GLY A 436 7.02 -25.72 -16.13
N VAL A 437 5.71 -25.83 -16.41
CA VAL A 437 5.18 -25.98 -17.78
C VAL A 437 4.46 -24.70 -18.22
N LEU A 438 4.75 -24.21 -19.42
CA LEU A 438 4.01 -23.09 -20.01
C LEU A 438 2.59 -23.52 -20.37
N ARG A 439 1.61 -22.73 -19.95
CA ARG A 439 0.19 -22.90 -20.23
C ARG A 439 -0.38 -21.63 -20.84
N THR A 440 -1.34 -21.83 -21.75
CA THR A 440 -2.04 -20.75 -22.44
C THR A 440 -3.54 -20.89 -22.22
N TYR A 441 -4.16 -19.83 -21.72
CA TYR A 441 -5.61 -19.71 -21.58
C TYR A 441 -6.13 -18.76 -22.66
N THR A 442 -7.20 -19.14 -23.36
CA THR A 442 -7.88 -18.30 -24.38
C THR A 442 -9.12 -17.60 -23.82
N SER A 443 -9.34 -17.68 -22.51
CA SER A 443 -10.37 -16.97 -21.79
C SER A 443 -9.82 -16.45 -20.48
N GLU A 444 -10.39 -15.36 -19.98
CA GLU A 444 -10.01 -14.74 -18.72
C GLU A 444 -9.95 -15.77 -17.57
N PRO A 445 -8.78 -15.99 -16.95
CA PRO A 445 -8.63 -16.91 -15.83
C PRO A 445 -9.51 -16.53 -14.63
N ASP A 446 -9.93 -17.53 -13.86
CA ASP A 446 -10.73 -17.38 -12.63
C ASP A 446 -12.09 -16.66 -12.78
N MET A 447 -12.55 -16.43 -14.01
CA MET A 447 -13.82 -15.77 -14.29
C MET A 447 -14.91 -16.77 -14.70
N SER A 448 -15.89 -16.98 -13.81
CA SER A 448 -17.11 -17.72 -14.13
C SER A 448 -18.03 -16.97 -15.10
N GLY A 449 -19.00 -17.66 -15.72
CA GLY A 449 -19.99 -17.02 -16.59
C GLY A 449 -20.82 -15.93 -15.89
N TRP A 450 -21.17 -16.14 -14.62
CA TRP A 450 -21.88 -15.15 -13.80
C TRP A 450 -21.02 -13.92 -13.50
N ASN A 451 -19.73 -14.13 -13.21
CA ASN A 451 -18.77 -13.05 -12.99
C ASN A 451 -18.67 -12.16 -14.24
N ARG A 452 -18.65 -12.78 -15.43
CA ARG A 452 -18.59 -12.05 -16.71
C ARG A 452 -19.81 -11.17 -16.93
N ILE A 453 -21.01 -11.64 -16.59
CA ILE A 453 -22.26 -10.85 -16.68
C ILE A 453 -22.19 -9.67 -15.70
N GLY A 454 -21.79 -9.92 -14.44
CA GLY A 454 -21.66 -8.85 -13.43
C GLY A 454 -20.64 -7.79 -13.82
N GLN A 455 -19.49 -8.19 -14.38
CA GLN A 455 -18.48 -7.30 -14.93
C GLN A 455 -19.01 -6.48 -16.12
N GLY A 456 -19.80 -7.11 -17.00
CA GLY A 456 -20.49 -6.41 -18.08
C GLY A 456 -21.43 -5.30 -17.57
N PHE A 457 -22.19 -5.57 -16.50
CA PHE A 457 -23.04 -4.55 -15.88
C PHE A 457 -22.23 -3.43 -15.23
N MET A 458 -21.17 -3.75 -14.48
CA MET A 458 -20.31 -2.74 -13.84
C MET A 458 -19.68 -1.79 -14.85
N ARG A 459 -19.33 -2.26 -16.06
CA ARG A 459 -18.79 -1.42 -17.14
C ARG A 459 -19.78 -0.39 -17.70
N LEU A 460 -21.08 -0.59 -17.51
CA LEU A 460 -22.11 0.35 -17.95
C LEU A 460 -22.36 1.47 -16.93
N LEU A 461 -21.92 1.29 -15.68
CA LEU A 461 -22.09 2.29 -14.65
C LEU A 461 -21.03 3.40 -14.81
N PRO A 462 -21.40 4.68 -14.70
CA PRO A 462 -20.48 5.81 -14.83
C PRO A 462 -19.62 5.99 -13.56
N MET A 463 -18.85 4.96 -13.19
CA MET A 463 -18.04 4.95 -11.96
C MET A 463 -16.57 5.26 -12.19
N GLU A 464 -16.11 5.37 -13.45
CA GLU A 464 -14.67 5.49 -13.77
C GLU A 464 -13.99 6.66 -13.06
N SER A 465 -14.68 7.76 -12.76
CA SER A 465 -14.11 8.88 -11.99
C SER A 465 -13.87 8.58 -10.51
N GLU A 466 -14.59 7.60 -9.96
CA GLU A 466 -14.59 7.23 -8.54
C GLU A 466 -13.72 6.00 -8.25
N LEU A 467 -13.26 5.31 -9.30
CA LEU A 467 -12.45 4.09 -9.26
C LEU A 467 -10.96 4.35 -9.04
#